data_AF-A0A964AJJ6-F1
#
_entry.id   AF-A0A964AJJ6-F1
#
_cell.length_a   1.000
_cell.length_b   1.000
_cell.length_c   1.000
_cell.angle_alpha   90.00
_cell.angle_beta   90.00
_cell.angle_gamma   90.00
#
_symmetry.space_group_name_H-M   'P 1'
#
loop_
_entity.id
_entity.type
_entity.pdbx_description
1 polymer ?
#
loop_
_entity_poly.entity_id
_entity_poly.type
_entity_poly.pdbx_seq_one_letter_code
_entity_poly.pdbx_strand_id
1 'polypeptide(L)'
;MPFFTNLVTAFRGDVTTVEFLNQEGPAALDALEQAVDALAALDPTAAGPFDQELRRLRVAYGDAEQYFESPDPSDQETALLNGGRIVQEAKEQRSQILPLLRNDLTALKNAPGGNALLDEMMASVNWSRPSQSDRALGREVLKARFGLETVTGKLGKKALPKLYELLGMVPDEHIAFNDMFKHLDRSQTRSDFSGLYSQREEKLTIWVQRVSGPLSSSVRFPQDDNVDPTSQMDNVQLPLFDHTTLHEVGHAVDKKLRFMELNGRQDQYGGWRSESRSSIADACIADGLPTRFPDIPVEFLKSYLELELENGDEGAAARASYEATQQESRQRPTPEIILQTRAVARAEEIRGEYLKDGLPSSGVRVMAKKACKELARLDAMRLAKEGPERLFQDTVFAVASAIIELASTPDAIRQVLGAAQAYIDVTPDWDTLAQDKTARLCNHIHAHNVGGLWPAGQAGAEGATLGKRVYSVYAKEGGVAYHSYLLNARKQMVSNYQFNAPSEWFAELYALYYTGLLPESHPARPWLDSEVANSVVQQWRRG
;
A
#
# COMPACT_ATOMS: atom_id res chain seq x y z
N MET A 1 -49.97 26.46 -7.00
CA MET A 1 -50.28 27.91 -6.98
C MET A 1 -49.43 28.72 -5.99
N PRO A 2 -49.26 28.36 -4.68
CA PRO A 2 -48.48 29.21 -3.75
C PRO A 2 -46.96 29.21 -4.00
N PHE A 3 -46.46 28.19 -4.70
CA PHE A 3 -45.03 28.05 -5.03
C PHE A 3 -44.54 29.06 -6.08
N PHE A 4 -45.41 29.45 -7.01
CA PHE A 4 -45.07 30.35 -8.12
C PHE A 4 -44.94 31.81 -7.69
N THR A 5 -45.78 32.27 -6.75
CA THR A 5 -45.68 33.64 -6.20
C THR A 5 -44.41 33.84 -5.37
N ASN A 6 -43.89 32.78 -4.73
CA ASN A 6 -42.64 32.82 -3.99
C ASN A 6 -41.41 32.73 -4.91
N LEU A 7 -41.50 32.07 -6.07
CA LEU A 7 -40.41 32.01 -7.04
C LEU A 7 -40.14 33.40 -7.65
N VAL A 8 -41.19 34.10 -8.09
CA VAL A 8 -41.07 35.44 -8.71
C VAL A 8 -40.54 36.50 -7.72
N THR A 9 -40.77 36.30 -6.42
CA THR A 9 -40.32 37.23 -5.37
C THR A 9 -38.88 36.95 -4.90
N ALA A 10 -38.40 35.70 -5.02
CA ALA A 10 -37.06 35.30 -4.57
C ALA A 10 -35.94 35.65 -5.57
N PHE A 11 -36.25 35.85 -6.86
CA PHE A 11 -35.25 36.07 -7.93
C PHE A 11 -34.91 37.55 -8.23
N ARG A 12 -35.26 38.49 -7.33
CA ARG A 12 -34.91 39.91 -7.50
C ARG A 12 -33.48 40.28 -7.06
N GLY A 13 -32.65 39.32 -6.68
CA GLY A 13 -31.25 39.54 -6.29
C GLY A 13 -30.29 38.60 -7.03
N ASP A 14 -29.53 39.17 -7.96
CA ASP A 14 -28.21 38.74 -8.46
C ASP A 14 -28.06 37.57 -9.45
N VAL A 15 -29.10 36.84 -9.86
CA VAL A 15 -29.03 35.98 -11.06
C VAL A 15 -30.17 36.34 -11.99
N THR A 16 -29.86 36.75 -13.22
CA THR A 16 -30.93 37.11 -14.16
C THR A 16 -31.73 35.85 -14.47
N THR A 17 -33.05 35.94 -14.47
CA THR A 17 -33.95 34.79 -14.66
C THR A 17 -33.74 34.11 -16.03
N VAL A 18 -33.08 34.82 -16.95
CA VAL A 18 -32.57 34.34 -18.24
C VAL A 18 -31.38 33.38 -18.09
N GLU A 19 -30.45 33.62 -17.16
CA GLU A 19 -29.32 32.71 -16.89
C GLU A 19 -29.77 31.35 -16.36
N PHE A 20 -30.80 31.33 -15.50
CA PHE A 20 -31.36 30.07 -15.00
C PHE A 20 -31.89 29.19 -16.13
N LEU A 21 -32.64 29.75 -17.09
CA LEU A 21 -33.21 28.95 -18.17
C LEU A 21 -32.20 28.59 -19.25
N ASN A 22 -31.23 29.47 -19.52
CA ASN A 22 -30.12 29.19 -20.45
C ASN A 22 -29.17 28.09 -19.92
N GLN A 23 -29.13 27.86 -18.60
CA GLN A 23 -28.30 26.81 -18.00
C GLN A 23 -29.11 25.56 -17.63
N GLU A 24 -30.23 25.70 -16.92
CA GLU A 24 -31.02 24.54 -16.45
C GLU A 24 -31.86 23.89 -17.55
N GLY A 25 -32.34 24.67 -18.53
CA GLY A 25 -33.14 24.17 -19.64
C GLY A 25 -32.43 23.09 -20.46
N PRO A 26 -31.30 23.44 -21.11
CA PRO A 26 -30.53 22.48 -21.91
C PRO A 26 -30.01 21.33 -21.04
N ALA A 27 -29.49 21.63 -19.84
CA ALA A 27 -28.99 20.60 -18.93
C ALA A 27 -30.05 19.57 -18.53
N ALA A 28 -31.30 19.99 -18.28
CA ALA A 28 -32.38 19.06 -17.95
C ALA A 28 -32.79 18.19 -19.14
N LEU A 29 -32.83 18.75 -20.35
CA LEU A 29 -33.15 18.01 -21.57
C LEU A 29 -32.06 17.03 -21.97
N ASP A 30 -30.79 17.43 -21.89
CA ASP A 30 -29.63 16.57 -22.15
C ASP A 30 -29.56 15.42 -21.14
N ALA A 31 -29.88 15.70 -19.86
CA ALA A 31 -29.94 14.68 -18.83
C ALA A 31 -31.10 13.68 -19.02
N LEU A 32 -32.25 14.13 -19.55
CA LEU A 32 -33.33 13.25 -19.98
C LEU A 32 -32.92 12.42 -21.20
N GLU A 33 -32.28 13.02 -22.20
CA GLU A 33 -31.78 12.33 -23.38
C GLU A 33 -30.81 11.20 -23.03
N GLN A 34 -29.83 11.46 -22.16
CA GLN A 34 -28.93 10.42 -21.67
C GLN A 34 -29.68 9.26 -21.01
N ALA A 35 -30.74 9.56 -20.23
CA ALA A 35 -31.56 8.53 -19.58
C ALA A 35 -32.36 7.72 -20.61
N VAL A 36 -32.91 8.38 -21.64
CA VAL A 36 -33.63 7.74 -22.75
C VAL A 36 -32.69 6.86 -23.56
N ASP A 37 -31.50 7.34 -23.92
CA ASP A 37 -30.49 6.59 -24.67
C ASP A 37 -30.01 5.37 -23.90
N ALA A 38 -29.73 5.53 -22.60
CA ALA A 38 -29.39 4.42 -21.73
C ALA A 38 -30.53 3.40 -21.64
N LEU A 39 -31.79 3.85 -21.52
CA LEU A 39 -32.93 2.95 -21.51
C LEU A 39 -33.08 2.25 -22.87
N ALA A 40 -32.86 2.94 -23.98
CA ALA A 40 -32.95 2.38 -25.32
C ALA A 40 -31.86 1.31 -25.56
N ALA A 41 -30.67 1.50 -24.99
CA ALA A 41 -29.61 0.50 -25.05
C ALA A 41 -29.95 -0.79 -24.30
N LEU A 42 -30.72 -0.70 -23.21
CA LEU A 42 -31.13 -1.84 -22.37
C LEU A 42 -32.44 -2.49 -22.83
N ASP A 43 -33.43 -1.66 -23.15
CA ASP A 43 -34.78 -2.03 -23.56
C ASP A 43 -35.33 -0.98 -24.55
N PRO A 44 -35.07 -1.18 -25.86
CA PRO A 44 -35.57 -0.28 -26.91
C PRO A 44 -37.09 -0.10 -26.89
N THR A 45 -37.84 -1.10 -26.40
CA THR A 45 -39.31 -1.06 -26.38
C THR A 45 -39.80 -0.15 -25.27
N ALA A 46 -39.17 -0.23 -24.09
CA ALA A 46 -39.49 0.64 -22.96
C ALA A 46 -39.08 2.11 -23.21
N ALA A 47 -38.05 2.35 -24.02
CA ALA A 47 -37.57 3.71 -24.32
C ALA A 47 -38.49 4.51 -25.25
N GLY A 48 -39.24 3.85 -26.13
CA GLY A 48 -40.05 4.51 -27.18
C GLY A 48 -40.98 5.64 -26.70
N PRO A 49 -41.78 5.44 -25.64
CA PRO A 49 -42.62 6.51 -25.09
C PRO A 49 -41.83 7.72 -24.57
N PHE A 50 -40.68 7.49 -23.93
CA PHE A 50 -39.85 8.57 -23.38
C PHE A 50 -39.10 9.33 -24.48
N ASP A 51 -38.66 8.65 -25.53
CA ASP A 51 -38.05 9.27 -26.72
C ASP A 51 -39.04 10.19 -27.46
N GLN A 52 -40.30 9.76 -27.58
CA GLN A 52 -41.35 10.63 -28.13
C GLN A 52 -41.56 11.88 -27.28
N GLU A 53 -41.56 11.74 -25.96
CA GLU A 53 -41.76 12.84 -25.04
C GLU A 53 -40.55 13.80 -25.00
N LEU A 54 -39.33 13.28 -25.04
CA LEU A 54 -38.10 14.07 -25.17
C LEU A 54 -38.14 14.95 -26.43
N ARG A 55 -38.54 14.37 -27.58
CA ARG A 55 -38.71 15.14 -28.83
C ARG A 55 -39.75 16.25 -28.69
N ARG A 56 -40.87 15.99 -28.00
CA ARG A 56 -41.89 17.02 -27.72
C ARG A 56 -41.31 18.15 -26.86
N LEU A 57 -40.57 17.82 -25.81
CA LEU A 57 -39.97 18.80 -24.89
C LEU A 57 -38.88 19.64 -25.57
N ARG A 58 -38.04 19.06 -26.42
CA ARG A 58 -37.02 19.81 -27.20
C ARG A 58 -37.67 20.83 -28.15
N VAL A 59 -38.74 20.45 -28.86
CA VAL A 59 -39.48 21.39 -29.72
C VAL A 59 -40.09 22.51 -28.89
N ALA A 60 -40.77 22.19 -27.78
CA ALA A 60 -41.38 23.17 -26.90
C ALA A 60 -40.34 24.14 -26.29
N TYR A 61 -39.13 23.66 -26.01
CA TYR A 61 -38.04 24.50 -25.50
C TYR A 61 -37.51 25.45 -26.57
N GLY A 62 -37.27 24.97 -27.79
CA GLY A 62 -36.85 25.82 -28.92
C GLY A 62 -37.91 26.89 -29.28
N ASP A 63 -39.19 26.56 -29.15
CA ASP A 63 -40.27 27.55 -29.29
C ASP A 63 -40.21 28.60 -28.18
N ALA A 64 -39.97 28.19 -26.92
CA ALA A 64 -39.82 29.11 -25.80
C ALA A 64 -38.57 30.02 -25.95
N GLU A 65 -37.49 29.51 -26.53
CA GLU A 65 -36.26 30.27 -26.77
C GLU A 65 -36.48 31.51 -27.66
N GLN A 66 -37.33 31.38 -28.69
CA GLN A 66 -37.65 32.49 -29.59
C GLN A 66 -38.29 33.68 -28.86
N TYR A 67 -38.99 33.43 -27.74
CA TYR A 67 -39.61 34.49 -26.94
C TYR A 67 -38.64 35.14 -25.94
N PHE A 68 -37.50 34.52 -25.62
CA PHE A 68 -36.47 35.16 -24.78
C PHE A 68 -35.76 36.31 -25.51
N GLU A 69 -35.63 36.20 -26.83
CA GLU A 69 -35.07 37.26 -27.67
C GLU A 69 -36.08 38.40 -27.95
N SER A 70 -37.33 38.24 -27.52
CA SER A 70 -38.35 39.29 -27.69
C SER A 70 -38.00 40.52 -26.84
N PRO A 71 -38.09 41.74 -27.40
CA PRO A 71 -37.98 42.97 -26.63
C PRO A 71 -39.22 43.24 -25.75
N ASP A 72 -40.31 42.48 -25.89
CA ASP A 72 -41.52 42.62 -25.07
C ASP A 72 -41.36 41.87 -23.74
N PRO A 73 -41.43 42.55 -22.58
CA PRO A 73 -41.35 41.90 -21.28
C PRO A 73 -42.41 40.81 -21.04
N SER A 74 -43.59 40.91 -21.67
CA SER A 74 -44.66 39.92 -21.53
C SER A 74 -44.37 38.61 -22.26
N ASP A 75 -43.69 38.70 -23.40
CA ASP A 75 -43.15 37.52 -24.10
C ASP A 75 -42.05 36.86 -23.28
N GLN A 76 -41.16 37.64 -22.67
CA GLN A 76 -40.10 37.13 -21.81
C GLN A 76 -40.65 36.42 -20.56
N GLU A 77 -41.70 36.96 -19.93
CA GLU A 77 -42.39 36.31 -18.80
C GLU A 77 -43.05 34.99 -19.23
N THR A 78 -43.66 34.98 -20.41
CA THR A 78 -44.29 33.77 -20.98
C THR A 78 -43.25 32.69 -21.29
N ALA A 79 -42.14 33.08 -21.90
CA ALA A 79 -40.98 32.22 -22.15
C ALA A 79 -40.46 31.62 -20.84
N LEU A 80 -40.41 32.43 -19.78
CA LEU A 80 -39.95 32.00 -18.47
C LEU A 80 -40.82 30.91 -17.85
N LEU A 81 -42.14 31.14 -17.84
CA LEU A 81 -43.11 30.19 -17.30
C LEU A 81 -43.11 28.88 -18.08
N ASN A 82 -43.03 28.95 -19.41
CA ASN A 82 -42.98 27.79 -20.27
C ASN A 82 -41.66 27.02 -20.11
N GLY A 83 -40.52 27.70 -20.11
CA GLY A 83 -39.20 27.10 -19.90
C GLY A 83 -39.10 26.40 -18.54
N GLY A 84 -39.57 27.05 -17.47
CA GLY A 84 -39.61 26.44 -16.13
C GLY A 84 -40.50 25.20 -16.06
N ARG A 85 -41.63 25.18 -16.78
CA ARG A 85 -42.51 24.01 -16.89
C ARG A 85 -41.84 22.87 -17.64
N ILE A 86 -41.17 23.16 -18.76
CA ILE A 86 -40.44 22.16 -19.55
C ILE A 86 -39.33 21.50 -18.73
N VAL A 87 -38.57 22.30 -17.97
CA VAL A 87 -37.54 21.77 -17.05
C VAL A 87 -38.13 20.79 -16.04
N GLN A 88 -39.29 21.11 -15.46
CA GLN A 88 -39.97 20.21 -14.51
C GLN A 88 -40.49 18.94 -15.18
N GLU A 89 -41.14 19.06 -16.34
CA GLU A 89 -41.61 17.92 -17.12
C GLU A 89 -40.45 17.00 -17.51
N ALA A 90 -39.30 17.54 -17.91
CA ALA A 90 -38.10 16.75 -18.21
C ALA A 90 -37.56 16.01 -16.98
N LYS A 91 -37.47 16.68 -15.82
CA LYS A 91 -37.06 16.07 -14.54
C LYS A 91 -38.04 14.96 -14.11
N GLU A 92 -39.35 15.15 -14.32
CA GLU A 92 -40.37 14.15 -14.03
C GLU A 92 -40.24 12.91 -14.92
N GLN A 93 -40.09 13.07 -16.24
CA GLN A 93 -39.88 11.95 -17.16
C GLN A 93 -38.62 11.17 -16.80
N ARG A 94 -37.52 11.87 -16.52
CA ARG A 94 -36.27 11.25 -16.09
C ARG A 94 -36.45 10.43 -14.81
N SER A 95 -37.20 10.95 -13.84
CA SER A 95 -37.50 10.21 -12.60
C SER A 95 -38.30 8.92 -12.82
N GLN A 96 -39.07 8.82 -13.90
CA GLN A 96 -39.82 7.60 -14.28
C GLN A 96 -38.93 6.58 -14.99
N ILE A 97 -37.86 7.03 -15.67
CA ILE A 97 -36.88 6.16 -16.34
C ILE A 97 -35.94 5.51 -15.32
N LEU A 98 -35.48 6.23 -14.30
CA LEU A 98 -34.47 5.72 -13.36
C LEU A 98 -34.82 4.35 -12.73
N PRO A 99 -36.07 4.06 -12.31
CA PRO A 99 -36.45 2.73 -11.83
C PRO A 99 -36.31 1.62 -12.87
N LEU A 100 -36.52 1.91 -14.16
CA LEU A 100 -36.43 0.92 -15.25
C LEU A 100 -34.98 0.51 -15.52
N LEU A 101 -34.06 1.47 -15.37
CA LEU A 101 -32.60 1.25 -15.51
C LEU A 101 -31.99 0.40 -14.39
N ARG A 102 -32.70 0.19 -13.28
CA ARG A 102 -32.18 -0.56 -12.10
C ARG A 102 -31.95 -2.04 -12.37
N ASN A 103 -32.51 -2.57 -13.45
CA ASN A 103 -32.46 -3.99 -13.75
C ASN A 103 -31.10 -4.46 -14.31
N ASP A 104 -30.30 -3.55 -14.87
CA ASP A 104 -28.95 -3.86 -15.37
C ASP A 104 -27.99 -2.66 -15.21
N LEU A 105 -27.56 -2.41 -13.96
CA LEU A 105 -26.66 -1.29 -13.64
C LEU A 105 -25.27 -1.43 -14.29
N THR A 106 -24.84 -2.64 -14.62
CA THR A 106 -23.56 -2.86 -15.31
C THR A 106 -23.65 -2.40 -16.76
N ALA A 107 -24.72 -2.77 -17.46
CA ALA A 107 -24.95 -2.28 -18.81
C ALA A 107 -25.22 -0.77 -18.82
N LEU A 108 -25.93 -0.23 -17.81
CA LEU A 108 -26.08 1.21 -17.61
C LEU A 108 -24.73 1.92 -17.51
N LYS A 109 -23.79 1.41 -16.71
CA LYS A 109 -22.44 2.00 -16.58
C LYS A 109 -21.74 2.15 -17.92
N ASN A 110 -21.93 1.17 -18.81
CA ASN A 110 -21.28 1.14 -20.13
C ASN A 110 -22.02 1.96 -21.19
N ALA A 111 -23.22 2.47 -20.88
CA ALA A 111 -23.98 3.34 -21.78
C ALA A 111 -23.42 4.77 -21.76
N PRO A 112 -23.60 5.56 -22.84
CA PRO A 112 -23.29 6.98 -22.85
C PRO A 112 -23.97 7.70 -21.67
N GLY A 113 -23.22 8.48 -20.90
CA GLY A 113 -23.76 9.17 -19.70
C GLY A 113 -24.06 8.25 -18.50
N GLY A 114 -23.75 6.95 -18.59
CA GLY A 114 -24.05 5.95 -17.57
C GLY A 114 -23.58 6.31 -16.16
N ASN A 115 -22.35 6.81 -16.03
CA ASN A 115 -21.82 7.27 -14.75
C ASN A 115 -22.65 8.42 -14.14
N ALA A 116 -23.03 9.42 -14.95
CA ALA A 116 -23.84 10.55 -14.47
C ALA A 116 -25.24 10.11 -14.02
N LEU A 117 -25.82 9.12 -14.70
CA LEU A 117 -27.08 8.50 -14.28
C LEU A 117 -26.94 7.72 -12.98
N LEU A 118 -25.84 7.00 -12.78
CA LEU A 118 -25.53 6.33 -11.50
C LEU A 118 -25.33 7.34 -10.36
N ASP A 119 -24.64 8.45 -10.62
CA ASP A 119 -24.42 9.53 -9.64
C ASP A 119 -25.76 10.16 -9.23
N GLU A 120 -26.65 10.41 -10.19
CA GLU A 120 -28.00 10.90 -9.92
C GLU A 120 -28.83 9.88 -9.13
N MET A 121 -28.78 8.59 -9.49
CA MET A 121 -29.47 7.55 -8.72
C MET A 121 -29.04 7.58 -7.25
N MET A 122 -27.73 7.72 -6.98
CA MET A 122 -27.21 7.84 -5.62
C MET A 122 -27.72 9.12 -4.93
N ALA A 123 -27.76 10.25 -5.64
CA ALA A 123 -28.21 11.53 -5.12
C ALA A 123 -29.73 11.59 -4.86
N SER A 124 -30.53 10.85 -5.63
CA SER A 124 -31.99 10.80 -5.50
C SER A 124 -32.48 10.14 -4.20
N VAL A 125 -31.62 9.36 -3.54
CA VAL A 125 -31.97 8.64 -2.32
C VAL A 125 -32.02 9.58 -1.12
N ASN A 126 -33.11 9.52 -0.35
CA ASN A 126 -33.20 10.23 0.93
C ASN A 126 -32.37 9.54 2.03
N TRP A 127 -31.07 9.79 2.04
CA TRP A 127 -30.12 9.22 3.01
C TRP A 127 -30.37 9.63 4.47
N SER A 128 -31.24 10.59 4.75
CA SER A 128 -31.63 10.88 6.15
C SER A 128 -32.50 9.75 6.75
N ARG A 129 -33.30 9.09 5.90
CA ARG A 129 -34.28 8.05 6.23
C ARG A 129 -34.40 6.99 5.10
N PRO A 130 -33.30 6.30 4.72
CA PRO A 130 -33.35 5.40 3.58
C PRO A 130 -34.17 4.15 3.90
N SER A 131 -34.97 3.72 2.93
CA SER A 131 -35.67 2.44 2.94
C SER A 131 -34.69 1.26 2.83
N GLN A 132 -35.18 0.02 2.97
CA GLN A 132 -34.35 -1.16 2.68
C GLN A 132 -33.99 -1.24 1.19
N SER A 133 -34.93 -0.88 0.31
CA SER A 133 -34.71 -0.82 -1.13
C SER A 133 -33.66 0.23 -1.49
N ASP A 134 -33.68 1.41 -0.84
CA ASP A 134 -32.70 2.47 -1.06
C ASP A 134 -31.27 2.02 -0.71
N ARG A 135 -31.12 1.27 0.39
CA ARG A 135 -29.83 0.70 0.79
C ARG A 135 -29.35 -0.37 -0.18
N ALA A 136 -30.26 -1.19 -0.72
CA ALA A 136 -29.92 -2.20 -1.71
C ALA A 136 -29.49 -1.53 -3.03
N LEU A 137 -30.27 -0.56 -3.51
CA LEU A 137 -29.95 0.26 -4.68
C LEU A 137 -28.58 0.91 -4.52
N GLY A 138 -28.34 1.63 -3.42
CA GLY A 138 -27.07 2.32 -3.20
C GLY A 138 -25.86 1.38 -3.25
N ARG A 139 -25.99 0.13 -2.78
CA ARG A 139 -24.90 -0.86 -2.88
C ARG A 139 -24.64 -1.27 -4.33
N GLU A 140 -25.70 -1.54 -5.09
CA GLU A 140 -25.56 -1.96 -6.48
C GLU A 140 -25.08 -0.82 -7.38
N VAL A 141 -25.52 0.43 -7.11
CA VAL A 141 -24.98 1.63 -7.78
C VAL A 141 -23.50 1.83 -7.43
N LEU A 142 -23.11 1.67 -6.16
CA LEU A 142 -21.70 1.75 -5.75
C LEU A 142 -20.85 0.70 -6.50
N LYS A 143 -21.35 -0.55 -6.58
CA LYS A 143 -20.68 -1.62 -7.33
C LYS A 143 -20.52 -1.28 -8.80
N ALA A 144 -21.61 -0.89 -9.46
CA ALA A 144 -21.61 -0.57 -10.88
C ALA A 144 -20.67 0.61 -11.18
N ARG A 145 -20.87 1.75 -10.50
CA ARG A 145 -20.10 2.99 -10.72
C ARG A 145 -18.59 2.74 -10.60
N PHE A 146 -18.19 1.98 -9.58
CA PHE A 146 -16.79 1.79 -9.21
C PHE A 146 -16.22 0.42 -9.60
N GLY A 147 -16.94 -0.38 -10.39
CA GLY A 147 -16.43 -1.65 -10.91
C GLY A 147 -16.14 -2.71 -9.84
N LEU A 148 -16.85 -2.65 -8.71
CA LEU A 148 -16.66 -3.58 -7.59
C LEU A 148 -17.51 -4.85 -7.81
N GLU A 149 -16.91 -6.00 -7.56
CA GLU A 149 -17.59 -7.30 -7.59
C GLU A 149 -18.44 -7.50 -6.33
N THR A 150 -17.90 -7.10 -5.17
CA THR A 150 -18.60 -7.26 -3.89
C THR A 150 -18.50 -6.01 -3.01
N VAL A 151 -19.62 -5.71 -2.35
CA VAL A 151 -19.75 -4.61 -1.38
C VAL A 151 -20.52 -5.14 -0.15
N THR A 152 -19.78 -5.48 0.89
CA THR A 152 -20.31 -6.16 2.09
C THR A 152 -20.21 -5.28 3.34
N GLY A 153 -20.55 -5.85 4.50
CA GLY A 153 -20.48 -5.15 5.78
C GLY A 153 -21.61 -4.13 6.03
N LYS A 154 -21.47 -3.34 7.09
CA LYS A 154 -22.50 -2.41 7.58
C LYS A 154 -22.42 -1.05 6.88
N LEU A 155 -23.00 -0.94 5.69
CA LEU A 155 -23.16 0.33 4.98
C LEU A 155 -24.50 0.96 5.34
N GLY A 156 -24.49 1.70 6.46
CA GLY A 156 -25.66 2.44 6.95
C GLY A 156 -25.89 3.74 6.18
N LYS A 157 -26.87 4.52 6.64
CA LYS A 157 -27.33 5.76 6.00
C LYS A 157 -26.31 6.89 5.82
N LYS A 158 -25.17 6.81 6.53
CA LYS A 158 -24.06 7.77 6.43
C LYS A 158 -22.88 7.21 5.65
N ALA A 159 -22.54 5.94 5.89
CA ALA A 159 -21.34 5.32 5.34
C ALA A 159 -21.45 5.07 3.84
N LEU A 160 -22.62 4.64 3.37
CA LEU A 160 -22.83 4.35 1.96
C LEU A 160 -22.66 5.59 1.08
N PRO A 161 -23.39 6.71 1.30
CA PRO A 161 -23.20 7.90 0.47
C PRO A 161 -21.80 8.50 0.63
N LYS A 162 -21.19 8.43 1.83
CA LYS A 162 -19.84 8.94 2.04
C LYS A 162 -18.78 8.12 1.31
N LEU A 163 -18.90 6.79 1.24
CA LEU A 163 -18.01 5.98 0.41
C LEU A 163 -18.16 6.32 -1.06
N TYR A 164 -19.39 6.50 -1.52
CA TYR A 164 -19.63 6.90 -2.91
C TYR A 164 -18.95 8.22 -3.24
N GLU A 165 -19.10 9.21 -2.37
CA GLU A 165 -18.43 10.51 -2.47
C GLU A 165 -16.91 10.35 -2.54
N LEU A 166 -16.30 9.63 -1.58
CA LEU A 166 -14.84 9.46 -1.50
C LEU A 166 -14.26 8.70 -2.69
N LEU A 167 -14.93 7.64 -3.16
CA LEU A 167 -14.49 6.90 -4.35
C LEU A 167 -14.68 7.72 -5.63
N GLY A 168 -15.64 8.65 -5.65
CA GLY A 168 -15.84 9.60 -6.75
C GLY A 168 -14.84 10.75 -6.79
N MET A 169 -14.04 10.95 -5.74
CA MET A 169 -12.98 11.98 -5.73
C MET A 169 -11.76 11.61 -6.59
N VAL A 170 -11.57 10.32 -6.86
CA VAL A 170 -10.40 9.79 -7.55
C VAL A 170 -10.75 9.42 -9.00
N PRO A 171 -9.77 9.41 -9.93
CA PRO A 171 -10.02 9.00 -11.31
C PRO A 171 -10.56 7.57 -11.42
N ASP A 172 -11.41 7.34 -12.42
CA ASP A 172 -11.99 6.01 -12.68
C ASP A 172 -10.88 4.95 -12.93
N GLU A 173 -9.72 5.33 -13.45
CA GLU A 173 -8.57 4.41 -13.62
C GLU A 173 -8.05 3.85 -12.30
N HIS A 174 -8.18 4.60 -11.20
CA HIS A 174 -7.70 4.22 -9.88
C HIS A 174 -8.67 3.27 -9.18
N ILE A 175 -9.93 3.25 -9.61
CA ILE A 175 -11.02 2.50 -8.98
C ILE A 175 -11.68 1.56 -9.99
N ALA A 176 -12.54 2.08 -10.87
CA ALA A 176 -13.36 1.30 -11.80
C ALA A 176 -12.55 0.41 -12.74
N PHE A 177 -11.38 0.87 -13.17
CA PHE A 177 -10.47 0.11 -14.03
C PHE A 177 -9.26 -0.45 -13.27
N ASN A 178 -9.31 -0.48 -11.95
CA ASN A 178 -8.31 -1.11 -11.12
C ASN A 178 -8.70 -2.57 -10.86
N ASP A 179 -7.93 -3.49 -11.45
CA ASP A 179 -8.06 -4.92 -11.19
C ASP A 179 -7.67 -5.28 -9.77
N MET A 180 -6.84 -4.46 -9.13
CA MET A 180 -6.43 -4.64 -7.74
C MET A 180 -7.47 -4.14 -6.72
N PHE A 181 -8.62 -3.59 -7.15
CA PHE A 181 -9.69 -3.13 -6.25
C PHE A 181 -11.06 -3.67 -6.67
N LYS A 182 -11.36 -4.91 -6.27
CA LYS A 182 -12.62 -5.60 -6.62
C LYS A 182 -13.60 -5.73 -5.49
N HIS A 183 -13.13 -5.70 -4.25
CA HIS A 183 -13.96 -6.00 -3.10
C HIS A 183 -13.87 -4.90 -2.04
N LEU A 184 -15.04 -4.52 -1.51
CA LEU A 184 -15.15 -3.58 -0.40
C LEU A 184 -15.94 -4.21 0.74
N ASP A 185 -15.37 -4.18 1.94
CA ASP A 185 -16.01 -4.66 3.15
C ASP A 185 -15.91 -3.65 4.29
N ARG A 186 -17.05 -3.14 4.73
CA ARG A 186 -17.12 -2.34 5.95
C ARG A 186 -17.55 -3.20 7.13
N SER A 187 -16.66 -4.07 7.60
CA SER A 187 -16.90 -4.88 8.79
C SER A 187 -16.64 -4.03 10.04
N GLN A 188 -17.58 -3.94 10.98
CA GLN A 188 -17.38 -3.22 12.26
C GLN A 188 -17.04 -4.18 13.39
N THR A 189 -16.32 -5.26 13.07
CA THR A 189 -16.14 -6.42 13.96
C THR A 189 -14.93 -6.30 14.87
N ARG A 190 -14.02 -5.37 14.58
CA ARG A 190 -12.85 -5.10 15.40
C ARG A 190 -12.98 -3.76 16.14
N SER A 191 -12.33 -3.69 17.29
CA SER A 191 -12.24 -2.48 18.13
C SER A 191 -11.12 -1.54 17.68
N ASP A 192 -10.33 -1.92 16.68
CA ASP A 192 -9.28 -1.08 16.09
C ASP A 192 -9.88 -0.06 15.12
N PHE A 193 -9.29 1.13 15.13
CA PHE A 193 -9.74 2.31 14.41
C PHE A 193 -9.08 2.40 13.02
N SER A 194 -9.01 1.29 12.28
CA SER A 194 -8.18 1.23 11.06
C SER A 194 -8.91 0.65 9.84
N GLY A 195 -8.17 0.57 8.74
CA GLY A 195 -8.50 -0.19 7.55
C GLY A 195 -7.40 -1.20 7.22
N LEU A 196 -7.63 -1.95 6.15
CA LEU A 196 -6.64 -2.80 5.54
C LEU A 196 -6.98 -3.02 4.07
N TYR A 197 -5.98 -2.87 3.22
CA TYR A 197 -5.99 -3.37 1.87
C TYR A 197 -5.24 -4.71 1.78
N SER A 198 -5.96 -5.76 1.36
CA SER A 198 -5.39 -7.08 1.10
C SER A 198 -5.05 -7.21 -0.37
N GLN A 199 -3.75 -7.31 -0.68
CA GLN A 199 -3.27 -7.53 -2.05
C GLN A 199 -3.71 -8.90 -2.60
N ARG A 200 -3.81 -9.91 -1.73
CA ARG A 200 -4.17 -11.28 -2.12
C ARG A 200 -5.65 -11.41 -2.45
N GLU A 201 -6.48 -10.67 -1.73
CA GLU A 201 -7.93 -10.69 -1.89
C GLU A 201 -8.43 -9.52 -2.74
N GLU A 202 -7.56 -8.62 -3.23
CA GLU A 202 -7.95 -7.41 -3.98
C GLU A 202 -9.05 -6.60 -3.26
N LYS A 203 -8.94 -6.57 -1.93
CA LYS A 203 -10.02 -6.22 -1.01
C LYS A 203 -9.64 -5.09 -0.09
N LEU A 204 -10.47 -4.07 -0.07
CA LEU A 204 -10.43 -2.98 0.90
C LEU A 204 -11.37 -3.31 2.07
N THR A 205 -10.84 -3.35 3.28
CA THR A 205 -11.61 -3.54 4.51
C THR A 205 -11.53 -2.29 5.38
N ILE A 206 -12.69 -1.78 5.83
CA ILE A 206 -12.78 -0.58 6.68
C ILE A 206 -13.43 -0.95 8.00
N TRP A 207 -12.68 -0.87 9.10
CA TRP A 207 -13.18 -1.12 10.46
C TRP A 207 -13.67 0.13 11.20
N VAL A 208 -13.49 1.30 10.60
CA VAL A 208 -13.91 2.60 11.16
C VAL A 208 -15.41 2.61 11.51
N GLN A 209 -15.71 2.69 12.81
CA GLN A 209 -17.07 2.56 13.32
C GLN A 209 -17.98 3.73 12.96
N ARG A 210 -17.47 4.97 13.05
CA ARG A 210 -18.26 6.20 12.88
C ARG A 210 -17.72 7.03 11.72
N VAL A 211 -18.63 7.40 10.83
CA VAL A 211 -18.33 8.20 9.63
C VAL A 211 -18.40 9.70 9.91
N SER A 212 -19.25 10.14 10.85
CA SER A 212 -19.35 11.54 11.25
C SER A 212 -20.03 11.74 12.61
N GLY A 213 -19.80 12.90 13.21
CA GLY A 213 -20.47 13.39 14.43
C GLY A 213 -19.50 13.62 15.60
N PRO A 214 -19.99 14.02 16.78
CA PRO A 214 -19.15 14.42 17.92
C PRO A 214 -18.19 13.33 18.46
N LEU A 215 -18.41 12.08 18.04
CA LEU A 215 -17.66 10.91 18.46
C LEU A 215 -16.96 10.21 17.29
N SER A 216 -16.99 10.78 16.07
CA SER A 216 -16.14 10.28 14.99
C SER A 216 -14.70 10.70 15.25
N SER A 217 -13.79 9.74 15.21
CA SER A 217 -12.35 10.01 15.34
C SER A 217 -11.84 10.81 14.15
N SER A 218 -10.83 11.62 14.39
CA SER A 218 -10.01 12.26 13.36
C SER A 218 -8.59 11.68 13.40
N VAL A 219 -7.92 11.71 12.26
CA VAL A 219 -6.49 11.45 12.16
C VAL A 219 -5.77 12.79 12.23
N ARG A 220 -4.67 12.80 12.97
CA ARG A 220 -3.67 13.87 12.96
C ARG A 220 -2.44 13.37 12.24
N PHE A 221 -1.68 14.31 11.72
CA PHE A 221 -0.48 14.04 10.93
C PHE A 221 0.75 14.56 11.70
N PRO A 222 1.21 13.86 12.74
CA PRO A 222 2.38 14.28 13.49
C PRO A 222 3.60 14.26 12.56
N GLN A 223 4.35 15.35 12.57
CA GLN A 223 5.56 15.56 11.79
C GLN A 223 6.78 15.71 12.71
N ASP A 224 7.96 15.50 12.16
CA ASP A 224 9.21 15.84 12.84
C ASP A 224 9.34 17.37 12.97
N ASP A 225 10.11 17.85 13.96
CA ASP A 225 10.28 19.29 14.21
C ASP A 225 11.05 20.01 13.09
N ASN A 226 11.75 19.25 12.24
CA ASN A 226 12.65 19.77 11.20
C ASN A 226 12.13 19.55 9.76
N VAL A 227 10.82 19.33 9.58
CA VAL A 227 10.18 19.23 8.26
C VAL A 227 10.37 20.53 7.47
N ASP A 228 10.64 20.38 6.16
CA ASP A 228 10.82 21.51 5.26
C ASP A 228 9.51 22.33 5.19
N PRO A 229 9.56 23.68 5.15
CA PRO A 229 8.36 24.50 5.12
C PRO A 229 7.39 24.19 3.98
N THR A 230 7.88 23.64 2.86
CA THR A 230 7.06 23.21 1.72
C THR A 230 6.23 21.94 1.99
N SER A 231 6.60 21.18 3.03
CA SER A 231 5.93 19.94 3.43
C SER A 231 5.20 20.06 4.76
N GLN A 232 5.27 21.20 5.43
CA GLN A 232 4.61 21.43 6.71
C GLN A 232 3.08 21.37 6.57
N MET A 233 2.44 20.59 7.44
CA MET A 233 0.99 20.43 7.49
C MET A 233 0.38 21.37 8.54
N ASP A 234 -0.68 22.09 8.20
CA ASP A 234 -1.33 23.08 9.08
C ASP A 234 -2.19 22.45 10.20
N ASN A 235 -1.60 21.71 11.15
CA ASN A 235 -2.30 21.05 12.28
C ASN A 235 -3.69 20.50 11.90
N VAL A 236 -3.79 19.91 10.71
CA VAL A 236 -5.06 19.58 10.10
C VAL A 236 -5.58 18.29 10.72
N GLN A 237 -6.89 18.24 10.94
CA GLN A 237 -7.58 17.02 11.33
C GLN A 237 -8.48 16.56 10.19
N LEU A 238 -8.24 15.35 9.72
CA LEU A 238 -9.07 14.70 8.71
C LEU A 238 -9.99 13.67 9.38
N PRO A 239 -11.28 13.57 9.04
CA PRO A 239 -12.12 12.49 9.54
C PRO A 239 -11.46 11.14 9.25
N LEU A 240 -11.35 10.29 10.27
CA LEU A 240 -10.67 9.00 10.15
C LEU A 240 -11.26 8.15 9.03
N PHE A 241 -12.58 8.19 8.84
CA PHE A 241 -13.23 7.45 7.77
C PHE A 241 -12.74 7.86 6.38
N ASP A 242 -12.60 9.16 6.15
CA ASP A 242 -12.19 9.74 4.88
C ASP A 242 -10.71 9.40 4.62
N HIS A 243 -9.85 9.64 5.62
CA HIS A 243 -8.44 9.28 5.60
C HIS A 243 -8.24 7.80 5.28
N THR A 244 -8.80 6.91 6.10
CA THR A 244 -8.64 5.46 5.94
C THR A 244 -9.14 5.02 4.57
N THR A 245 -10.31 5.46 4.12
CA THR A 245 -10.84 5.04 2.81
C THR A 245 -9.87 5.39 1.67
N LEU A 246 -9.40 6.64 1.61
CA LEU A 246 -8.53 7.10 0.54
C LEU A 246 -7.10 6.54 0.69
N HIS A 247 -6.65 6.30 1.92
CA HIS A 247 -5.37 5.65 2.21
C HIS A 247 -5.37 4.21 1.68
N GLU A 248 -6.39 3.41 2.00
CA GLU A 248 -6.47 2.04 1.50
C GLU A 248 -6.66 1.98 -0.03
N VAL A 249 -7.38 2.94 -0.63
CA VAL A 249 -7.41 3.13 -2.08
C VAL A 249 -6.01 3.42 -2.61
N GLY A 250 -5.24 4.27 -1.93
CA GLY A 250 -3.85 4.57 -2.26
C GLY A 250 -2.98 3.32 -2.35
N HIS A 251 -3.15 2.35 -1.44
CA HIS A 251 -2.47 1.05 -1.55
C HIS A 251 -2.86 0.25 -2.80
N ALA A 252 -4.15 0.22 -3.15
CA ALA A 252 -4.60 -0.47 -4.36
C ALA A 252 -4.06 0.19 -5.64
N VAL A 253 -3.93 1.52 -5.63
CA VAL A 253 -3.33 2.29 -6.74
C VAL A 253 -1.83 2.05 -6.83
N ASP A 254 -1.09 2.15 -5.72
CA ASP A 254 0.35 1.83 -5.69
C ASP A 254 0.60 0.41 -6.20
N LYS A 255 -0.24 -0.54 -5.81
CA LYS A 255 -0.12 -1.93 -6.25
C LYS A 255 -0.31 -2.08 -7.76
N LYS A 256 -1.32 -1.42 -8.33
CA LYS A 256 -1.59 -1.42 -9.77
C LYS A 256 -0.46 -0.77 -10.57
N LEU A 257 -0.04 0.43 -10.14
CA LEU A 257 0.98 1.22 -10.83
C LEU A 257 2.40 0.73 -10.55
N ARG A 258 2.58 -0.06 -9.48
CA ARG A 258 3.87 -0.46 -8.92
C ARG A 258 4.75 0.75 -8.61
N PHE A 259 4.15 1.85 -8.18
CA PHE A 259 4.83 3.15 -8.09
C PHE A 259 6.02 3.07 -7.16
N MET A 260 5.84 2.58 -5.93
CA MET A 260 6.93 2.50 -4.95
C MET A 260 7.96 1.42 -5.28
N GLU A 261 7.57 0.38 -6.02
CA GLU A 261 8.51 -0.62 -6.53
C GLU A 261 9.46 -0.02 -7.58
N LEU A 262 8.92 0.79 -8.49
CA LEU A 262 9.67 1.40 -9.60
C LEU A 262 10.44 2.65 -9.16
N ASN A 263 9.86 3.46 -8.27
CA ASN A 263 10.34 4.79 -7.93
C ASN A 263 10.94 4.89 -6.53
N GLY A 264 10.49 4.08 -5.57
CA GLY A 264 10.80 4.26 -4.14
C GLY A 264 12.29 4.33 -3.81
N ARG A 265 13.16 3.76 -4.65
CA ARG A 265 14.63 3.82 -4.51
C ARG A 265 15.25 5.20 -4.76
N GLN A 266 14.54 6.11 -5.41
CA GLN A 266 15.04 7.47 -5.66
C GLN A 266 14.89 8.33 -4.41
N ASP A 267 15.82 9.25 -4.19
CA ASP A 267 15.90 10.06 -2.97
C ASP A 267 14.63 10.88 -2.72
N GLN A 268 14.02 11.43 -3.78
CA GLN A 268 12.77 12.20 -3.72
C GLN A 268 11.54 11.39 -3.29
N TYR A 269 11.63 10.06 -3.27
CA TYR A 269 10.56 9.16 -2.85
C TYR A 269 10.92 8.37 -1.58
N GLY A 270 11.93 8.82 -0.84
CA GLY A 270 12.39 8.17 0.40
C GLY A 270 13.70 7.39 0.25
N GLY A 271 14.12 7.06 -0.97
CA GLY A 271 15.33 6.27 -1.20
C GLY A 271 15.25 4.87 -0.57
N TRP A 272 14.07 4.25 -0.59
CA TRP A 272 13.74 2.97 0.04
C TRP A 272 14.57 1.81 -0.51
N ARG A 273 14.92 0.87 0.38
CA ARG A 273 15.55 -0.41 0.03
C ARG A 273 14.93 -1.52 0.84
N SER A 274 14.75 -2.68 0.22
CA SER A 274 14.48 -3.92 0.94
C SER A 274 15.76 -4.39 1.60
N GLU A 275 15.68 -4.76 2.87
CA GLU A 275 16.81 -5.22 3.66
C GLU A 275 16.57 -6.65 4.13
N SER A 276 17.65 -7.29 4.55
CA SER A 276 17.65 -8.53 5.31
C SER A 276 18.35 -8.28 6.64
N ARG A 277 18.17 -9.17 7.63
CA ARG A 277 18.96 -9.13 8.86
C ARG A 277 20.46 -9.09 8.56
N SER A 278 20.88 -9.88 7.57
CA SER A 278 22.28 -9.95 7.14
C SER A 278 22.79 -8.65 6.53
N SER A 279 22.02 -7.98 5.68
CA SER A 279 22.43 -6.70 5.09
C SER A 279 22.49 -5.57 6.12
N ILE A 280 21.60 -5.59 7.13
CA ILE A 280 21.67 -4.67 8.27
C ILE A 280 22.91 -4.95 9.12
N ALA A 281 23.18 -6.22 9.44
CA ALA A 281 24.38 -6.60 10.18
C ALA A 281 25.66 -6.21 9.42
N ASP A 282 25.72 -6.42 8.11
CA ASP A 282 26.83 -5.97 7.26
C ASP A 282 27.03 -4.44 7.32
N ALA A 283 25.93 -3.68 7.33
CA ALA A 283 25.99 -2.22 7.49
C ALA A 283 26.58 -1.84 8.86
N CYS A 284 26.16 -2.50 9.94
CA CYS A 284 26.71 -2.31 11.29
C CYS A 284 28.20 -2.66 11.38
N ILE A 285 28.62 -3.74 10.70
CA ILE A 285 30.05 -4.09 10.57
C ILE A 285 30.82 -2.98 9.85
N ALA A 286 30.29 -2.47 8.74
CA ALA A 286 30.89 -1.39 7.97
C ALA A 286 30.97 -0.05 8.75
N ASP A 287 30.13 0.15 9.77
CA ASP A 287 30.19 1.28 10.71
C ASP A 287 31.33 1.15 11.76
N GLY A 288 32.24 0.20 11.57
CA GLY A 288 33.48 0.09 12.33
C GLY A 288 33.35 -0.71 13.63
N LEU A 289 32.32 -1.55 13.76
CA LEU A 289 32.21 -2.48 14.89
C LEU A 289 33.47 -3.37 15.06
N PRO A 290 34.08 -3.92 13.99
CA PRO A 290 35.31 -4.70 14.13
C PRO A 290 36.50 -3.90 14.68
N THR A 291 36.54 -2.58 14.45
CA THR A 291 37.59 -1.72 15.01
C THR A 291 37.41 -1.51 16.51
N ARG A 292 36.17 -1.56 17.00
CA ARG A 292 35.84 -1.44 18.44
C ARG A 292 36.02 -2.76 19.18
N PHE A 293 35.89 -3.89 18.47
CA PHE A 293 36.08 -5.24 19.01
C PHE A 293 37.09 -6.04 18.16
N PRO A 294 38.37 -5.62 18.13
CA PRO A 294 39.37 -6.20 17.22
C PRO A 294 39.69 -7.67 17.52
N ASP A 295 39.46 -8.12 18.75
CA ASP A 295 39.70 -9.49 19.18
C ASP A 295 38.52 -10.44 18.88
N ILE A 296 37.38 -9.89 18.44
CA ILE A 296 36.20 -10.68 18.09
C ILE A 296 36.13 -10.83 16.56
N PRO A 297 36.06 -12.07 16.03
CA PRO A 297 35.93 -12.31 14.60
C PRO A 297 34.72 -11.58 14.00
N VAL A 298 34.89 -11.01 12.80
CA VAL A 298 33.82 -10.27 12.10
C VAL A 298 32.56 -11.12 11.92
N GLU A 299 32.71 -12.39 11.57
CA GLU A 299 31.59 -13.33 11.41
C GLU A 299 30.82 -13.57 12.71
N PHE A 300 31.51 -13.49 13.86
CA PHE A 300 30.89 -13.59 15.18
C PHE A 300 30.02 -12.37 15.43
N LEU A 301 30.61 -11.17 15.24
CA LEU A 301 29.91 -9.90 15.41
C LEU A 301 28.69 -9.82 14.50
N LYS A 302 28.81 -10.28 13.25
CA LYS A 302 27.69 -10.35 12.31
C LYS A 302 26.58 -11.28 12.81
N SER A 303 26.91 -12.50 13.21
CA SER A 303 25.94 -13.47 13.74
C SER A 303 25.24 -12.95 15.00
N TYR A 304 26.00 -12.30 15.90
CA TYR A 304 25.46 -11.62 17.07
C TYR A 304 24.39 -10.58 16.69
N LEU A 305 24.70 -9.67 15.77
CA LEU A 305 23.76 -8.64 15.32
C LEU A 305 22.52 -9.21 14.62
N GLU A 306 22.66 -10.29 13.85
CA GLU A 306 21.53 -10.98 13.23
C GLU A 306 20.57 -11.59 14.27
N LEU A 307 21.10 -12.06 15.40
CA LEU A 307 20.32 -12.56 16.54
C LEU A 307 19.66 -11.42 17.32
N GLU A 308 20.34 -10.29 17.52
CA GLU A 308 19.73 -9.09 18.13
C GLU A 308 18.54 -8.61 17.30
N LEU A 309 18.66 -8.59 15.96
CA LEU A 309 17.54 -8.23 15.07
C LEU A 309 16.37 -9.23 15.14
N GLU A 310 16.64 -10.49 15.49
CA GLU A 310 15.63 -11.54 15.59
C GLU A 310 14.93 -11.60 16.94
N ASN A 311 15.67 -11.41 18.04
CA ASN A 311 15.19 -11.67 19.40
C ASN A 311 15.12 -10.41 20.27
N GLY A 312 15.93 -9.39 19.98
CA GLY A 312 15.96 -8.12 20.72
C GLY A 312 16.27 -8.24 22.21
N ASP A 313 17.03 -9.25 22.62
CA ASP A 313 17.16 -9.65 24.01
C ASP A 313 18.51 -9.28 24.64
N GLU A 314 19.10 -8.19 24.15
CA GLU A 314 20.34 -7.59 24.68
C GLU A 314 21.50 -8.61 24.75
N GLY A 315 21.60 -9.46 23.73
CA GLY A 315 22.61 -10.50 23.65
C GLY A 315 22.27 -11.78 24.39
N ALA A 316 21.11 -11.93 25.04
CA ALA A 316 20.79 -13.14 25.78
C ALA A 316 20.70 -14.38 24.86
N ALA A 317 20.05 -14.28 23.70
CA ALA A 317 19.97 -15.36 22.73
C ALA A 317 21.33 -15.65 22.11
N ALA A 318 22.10 -14.60 21.79
CA ALA A 318 23.45 -14.76 21.26
C ALA A 318 24.39 -15.41 22.27
N ARG A 319 24.30 -15.02 23.54
CA ARG A 319 25.04 -15.61 24.65
C ARG A 319 24.64 -17.06 24.88
N ALA A 320 23.35 -17.36 24.92
CA ALA A 320 22.87 -18.74 25.05
C ALA A 320 23.31 -19.61 23.87
N SER A 321 23.23 -19.09 22.64
CA SER A 321 23.70 -19.78 21.43
C SER A 321 25.22 -20.01 21.46
N TYR A 322 25.98 -19.03 21.93
CA TYR A 322 27.42 -19.15 22.12
C TYR A 322 27.78 -20.14 23.23
N GLU A 323 27.16 -20.05 24.41
CA GLU A 323 27.41 -20.95 25.54
C GLU A 323 27.05 -22.39 25.19
N ALA A 324 25.95 -22.60 24.45
CA ALA A 324 25.65 -23.89 23.85
C ALA A 324 26.80 -24.31 22.93
N THR A 325 27.21 -23.48 21.97
CA THR A 325 28.33 -23.77 21.06
C THR A 325 29.65 -24.06 21.81
N GLN A 326 29.91 -23.42 22.95
CA GLN A 326 31.06 -23.67 23.83
C GLN A 326 30.97 -25.02 24.56
N GLN A 327 29.79 -25.36 25.06
CA GLN A 327 29.56 -26.65 25.68
C GLN A 327 29.73 -27.77 24.64
N GLU A 328 29.26 -27.53 23.42
CA GLU A 328 29.43 -28.41 22.26
C GLU A 328 30.88 -28.49 21.78
N SER A 329 31.62 -27.38 21.78
CA SER A 329 33.02 -27.32 21.32
C SER A 329 33.97 -28.14 22.20
N ARG A 330 33.70 -28.22 23.51
CA ARG A 330 34.43 -29.11 24.43
C ARG A 330 34.27 -30.59 24.10
N GLN A 331 33.28 -30.95 23.30
CA GLN A 331 33.02 -32.30 22.78
C GLN A 331 33.42 -32.44 21.31
N ARG A 332 34.06 -31.42 20.70
CA ARG A 332 34.39 -31.46 19.26
C ARG A 332 35.42 -32.54 18.96
N PRO A 333 35.26 -33.23 17.82
CA PRO A 333 36.30 -34.08 17.28
C PRO A 333 37.53 -33.26 16.93
N THR A 334 38.70 -33.76 17.27
CA THR A 334 39.97 -33.07 17.00
C THR A 334 40.17 -32.88 15.49
N PRO A 335 41.01 -31.94 15.05
CA PRO A 335 41.45 -31.82 13.66
C PRO A 335 41.73 -33.17 12.98
N GLU A 336 42.36 -34.10 13.70
CA GLU A 336 42.68 -35.45 13.22
C GLU A 336 41.42 -36.26 12.91
N ILE A 337 40.37 -36.18 13.74
CA ILE A 337 39.12 -36.89 13.50
C ILE A 337 38.36 -36.28 12.31
N ILE A 338 38.36 -34.95 12.18
CA ILE A 338 37.72 -34.25 11.06
C ILE A 338 38.39 -34.63 9.72
N LEU A 339 39.73 -34.67 9.70
CA LEU A 339 40.50 -35.05 8.52
C LEU A 339 40.28 -36.50 8.09
N GLN A 340 39.82 -37.37 9.00
CA GLN A 340 39.51 -38.78 8.72
C GLN A 340 38.06 -39.03 8.26
N THR A 341 37.26 -37.98 8.08
CA THR A 341 35.87 -38.11 7.65
C THR A 341 35.75 -38.51 6.18
N ARG A 342 34.65 -39.20 5.84
CA ARG A 342 34.36 -39.61 4.45
C ARG A 342 34.08 -38.40 3.58
N ALA A 343 33.48 -37.35 4.13
CA ALA A 343 33.28 -36.09 3.42
C ALA A 343 34.61 -35.44 3.00
N VAL A 344 35.59 -35.37 3.89
CA VAL A 344 36.93 -34.82 3.59
C VAL A 344 37.66 -35.70 2.58
N ALA A 345 37.63 -37.03 2.76
CA ALA A 345 38.21 -37.97 1.80
C ALA A 345 37.60 -37.83 0.39
N ARG A 346 36.27 -37.68 0.31
CA ARG A 346 35.57 -37.47 -0.96
C ARG A 346 35.90 -36.11 -1.60
N ALA A 347 36.07 -35.07 -0.79
CA ALA A 347 36.48 -33.75 -1.29
C ALA A 347 37.88 -33.80 -1.93
N GLU A 348 38.82 -34.53 -1.32
CA GLU A 348 40.16 -34.75 -1.90
C GLU A 348 40.13 -35.61 -3.17
N GLU A 349 39.28 -36.64 -3.24
CA GLU A 349 39.10 -37.44 -4.45
C GLU A 349 38.57 -36.60 -5.62
N ILE A 350 37.46 -35.87 -5.38
CA ILE A 350 36.84 -34.95 -6.35
C ILE A 350 37.87 -33.94 -6.84
N ARG A 351 38.70 -33.43 -5.93
CA ARG A 351 39.77 -32.51 -6.28
C ARG A 351 40.86 -33.17 -7.12
N GLY A 352 41.26 -34.39 -6.79
CA GLY A 352 42.22 -35.18 -7.56
C GLY A 352 41.76 -35.44 -8.99
N GLU A 353 40.46 -35.63 -9.20
CA GLU A 353 39.83 -35.67 -10.54
C GLU A 353 39.97 -34.31 -11.25
N TYR A 354 39.67 -33.20 -10.57
CA TYR A 354 39.80 -31.84 -11.15
C TYR A 354 41.21 -31.44 -11.55
N LEU A 355 42.23 -31.86 -10.79
CA LEU A 355 43.62 -31.56 -11.15
C LEU A 355 44.08 -32.32 -12.40
N LYS A 356 43.43 -33.45 -12.74
CA LYS A 356 43.74 -34.22 -13.95
C LYS A 356 43.02 -33.69 -15.18
N ASP A 357 41.75 -33.31 -15.03
CA ASP A 357 40.86 -33.01 -16.16
C ASP A 357 40.59 -31.50 -16.36
N GLY A 358 41.12 -30.65 -15.47
CA GLY A 358 40.86 -29.21 -15.44
C GLY A 358 39.68 -28.82 -14.55
N LEU A 359 39.59 -27.53 -14.20
CA LEU A 359 38.53 -27.03 -13.33
C LEU A 359 37.14 -27.22 -13.98
N PRO A 360 36.17 -27.77 -13.24
CA PRO A 360 34.86 -28.10 -13.80
C PRO A 360 33.96 -26.87 -13.91
N SER A 361 32.86 -26.99 -14.66
CA SER A 361 31.82 -25.95 -14.73
C SER A 361 31.17 -25.71 -13.36
N SER A 362 30.58 -24.52 -13.19
CA SER A 362 29.88 -24.11 -11.96
C SER A 362 28.85 -25.14 -11.46
N GLY A 363 28.18 -25.86 -12.37
CA GLY A 363 27.20 -26.89 -12.03
C GLY A 363 27.79 -28.13 -11.34
N VAL A 364 28.96 -28.58 -11.78
CA VAL A 364 29.66 -29.72 -11.17
C VAL A 364 30.21 -29.35 -9.79
N ARG A 365 30.64 -28.09 -9.59
CA ARG A 365 31.04 -27.56 -8.28
C ARG A 365 29.88 -27.58 -7.27
N VAL A 366 28.67 -27.22 -7.71
CA VAL A 366 27.47 -27.25 -6.85
C VAL A 366 27.10 -28.69 -6.46
N MET A 367 27.17 -29.63 -7.40
CA MET A 367 26.90 -31.05 -7.13
C MET A 367 27.92 -31.66 -6.17
N ALA A 368 29.21 -31.32 -6.31
CA ALA A 368 30.27 -31.75 -5.40
C ALA A 368 30.06 -31.24 -3.97
N LYS A 369 29.71 -29.96 -3.80
CA LYS A 369 29.34 -29.41 -2.49
C LYS A 369 28.14 -30.14 -1.89
N LYS A 370 27.09 -30.38 -2.67
CA LYS A 370 25.91 -31.12 -2.19
C LYS A 370 26.26 -32.54 -1.71
N ALA A 371 27.10 -33.27 -2.44
CA ALA A 371 27.57 -34.60 -2.06
C ALA A 371 28.41 -34.58 -0.76
N CYS A 372 29.29 -33.59 -0.60
CA CYS A 372 30.07 -33.43 0.63
C CYS A 372 29.18 -33.09 1.84
N LYS A 373 28.11 -32.31 1.63
CA LYS A 373 27.14 -32.00 2.69
C LYS A 373 26.39 -33.24 3.17
N GLU A 374 25.95 -34.10 2.25
CA GLU A 374 25.29 -35.37 2.60
C GLU A 374 26.24 -36.33 3.32
N LEU A 375 27.51 -36.40 2.88
CA LEU A 375 28.51 -37.22 3.56
C LEU A 375 28.86 -36.67 4.95
N ALA A 376 28.96 -35.34 5.10
CA ALA A 376 29.18 -34.71 6.40
C ALA A 376 28.03 -35.04 7.37
N ARG A 377 26.80 -35.03 6.86
CA ARG A 377 25.60 -35.48 7.59
C ARG A 377 25.73 -36.94 8.06
N LEU A 378 26.08 -37.85 7.15
CA LEU A 378 26.24 -39.28 7.48
C LEU A 378 27.39 -39.55 8.45
N ASP A 379 28.52 -38.85 8.30
CA ASP A 379 29.65 -38.97 9.23
C ASP A 379 29.28 -38.46 10.62
N ALA A 380 28.50 -37.38 10.70
CA ALA A 380 27.97 -36.85 11.95
C ALA A 380 27.03 -37.84 12.63
N MET A 381 26.07 -38.41 11.89
CA MET A 381 25.16 -39.43 12.41
C MET A 381 25.91 -40.66 12.94
N ARG A 382 27.00 -41.06 12.28
CA ARG A 382 27.84 -42.19 12.70
C ARG A 382 28.61 -41.89 13.98
N LEU A 383 29.11 -40.66 14.12
CA LEU A 383 29.91 -40.22 15.26
C LEU A 383 29.04 -39.76 16.45
N ALA A 384 27.74 -39.53 16.21
CA ALA A 384 26.75 -39.24 17.24
C ALA A 384 26.43 -40.50 18.09
N LYS A 385 27.35 -40.83 19.00
CA LYS A 385 27.00 -41.54 20.25
C LYS A 385 27.17 -40.65 21.49
N GLU A 386 27.90 -39.52 21.40
CA GLU A 386 28.31 -38.74 22.58
C GLU A 386 28.35 -37.20 22.37
N GLY A 387 27.74 -36.65 21.32
CA GLY A 387 27.79 -35.19 21.08
C GLY A 387 26.82 -34.65 20.01
N PRO A 388 26.83 -33.33 19.78
CA PRO A 388 25.86 -32.63 18.93
C PRO A 388 26.21 -32.73 17.45
N GLU A 389 25.26 -33.23 16.67
CA GLU A 389 25.42 -33.62 15.27
C GLU A 389 25.71 -32.43 14.33
N ARG A 390 25.14 -31.25 14.61
CA ARG A 390 25.08 -30.10 13.67
C ARG A 390 26.41 -29.37 13.51
N LEU A 391 27.10 -29.09 14.61
CA LEU A 391 28.36 -28.35 14.60
C LEU A 391 29.49 -29.14 13.91
N PHE A 392 29.46 -30.47 14.06
CA PHE A 392 30.35 -31.38 13.32
C PHE A 392 30.05 -31.38 11.83
N GLN A 393 28.76 -31.42 11.43
CA GLN A 393 28.36 -31.33 10.03
C GLN A 393 28.87 -30.04 9.38
N ASP A 394 28.66 -28.90 10.04
CA ASP A 394 29.03 -27.60 9.51
C ASP A 394 30.55 -27.45 9.39
N THR A 395 31.31 -27.94 10.38
CA THR A 395 32.79 -27.90 10.35
C THR A 395 33.36 -28.82 9.27
N VAL A 396 32.86 -30.05 9.17
CA VAL A 396 33.28 -31.01 8.14
C VAL A 396 32.92 -30.51 6.73
N PHE A 397 31.73 -29.92 6.58
CA PHE A 397 31.29 -29.35 5.32
C PHE A 397 32.12 -28.12 4.91
N ALA A 398 32.47 -27.26 5.86
CA ALA A 398 33.34 -26.11 5.61
C ALA A 398 34.74 -26.55 5.17
N VAL A 399 35.33 -27.55 5.85
CA VAL A 399 36.63 -28.13 5.46
C VAL A 399 36.56 -28.79 4.08
N ALA A 400 35.53 -29.59 3.81
CA ALA A 400 35.32 -30.23 2.50
C ALA A 400 35.13 -29.20 1.38
N SER A 401 34.39 -28.12 1.64
CA SER A 401 34.18 -27.03 0.68
C SER A 401 35.47 -26.26 0.42
N ALA A 402 36.25 -25.97 1.46
CA ALA A 402 37.55 -25.33 1.34
C ALA A 402 38.53 -26.17 0.52
N ILE A 403 38.55 -27.50 0.71
CA ILE A 403 39.35 -28.42 -0.10
C ILE A 403 38.96 -28.32 -1.58
N ILE A 404 37.66 -28.29 -1.89
CA ILE A 404 37.15 -28.17 -3.26
C ILE A 404 37.51 -26.80 -3.89
N GLU A 405 37.47 -25.72 -3.10
CA GLU A 405 37.63 -24.35 -3.63
C GLU A 405 39.06 -23.82 -3.68
N LEU A 406 39.90 -24.15 -2.70
CA LEU A 406 41.17 -23.45 -2.45
C LEU A 406 42.42 -24.14 -3.01
N ALA A 407 42.32 -25.26 -3.72
CA ALA A 407 43.47 -25.93 -4.35
C ALA A 407 44.72 -26.06 -3.42
N SER A 408 44.57 -26.72 -2.26
CA SER A 408 45.61 -27.09 -1.25
C SER A 408 46.38 -25.99 -0.53
N THR A 409 46.41 -26.12 0.80
CA THR A 409 47.51 -26.75 1.56
C THR A 409 46.96 -27.33 2.87
N PRO A 410 47.67 -28.24 3.57
CA PRO A 410 47.42 -28.52 4.99
C PRO A 410 47.30 -27.25 5.84
N ASP A 411 47.94 -26.15 5.40
CA ASP A 411 47.82 -24.84 6.04
C ASP A 411 46.46 -24.20 5.82
N ALA A 412 45.82 -24.33 4.65
CA ALA A 412 44.44 -23.85 4.44
C ALA A 412 43.43 -24.62 5.31
N ILE A 413 43.60 -25.94 5.47
CA ILE A 413 42.76 -26.73 6.39
C ILE A 413 43.04 -26.34 7.85
N ARG A 414 44.31 -26.18 8.24
CA ARG A 414 44.67 -25.66 9.57
C ARG A 414 44.18 -24.23 9.78
N GLN A 415 44.07 -23.42 8.74
CA GLN A 415 43.55 -22.06 8.80
C GLN A 415 42.02 -22.06 8.97
N VAL A 416 41.29 -22.96 8.29
CA VAL A 416 39.85 -23.14 8.49
C VAL A 416 39.56 -23.69 9.89
N LEU A 417 40.30 -24.73 10.32
CA LEU A 417 40.17 -25.30 11.66
C LEU A 417 40.61 -24.30 12.73
N GLY A 418 41.68 -23.55 12.48
CA GLY A 418 42.17 -22.49 13.36
C GLY A 418 41.22 -21.30 13.45
N ALA A 419 40.56 -20.92 12.36
CA ALA A 419 39.51 -19.89 12.37
C ALA A 419 38.26 -20.38 13.13
N ALA A 420 37.87 -21.64 12.94
CA ALA A 420 36.77 -22.25 13.69
C ALA A 420 37.09 -22.40 15.18
N GLN A 421 38.36 -22.64 15.53
CA GLN A 421 38.84 -22.69 16.91
C GLN A 421 38.96 -21.28 17.51
N ALA A 422 39.45 -20.29 16.76
CA ALA A 422 39.49 -18.90 17.20
C ALA A 422 38.09 -18.37 17.52
N TYR A 423 37.06 -18.78 16.77
CA TYR A 423 35.66 -18.47 17.08
C TYR A 423 35.20 -19.06 18.43
N ILE A 424 35.77 -20.19 18.84
CA ILE A 424 35.50 -20.83 20.13
C ILE A 424 36.29 -20.16 21.25
N ASP A 425 37.53 -19.78 21.02
CA ASP A 425 38.37 -19.31 22.12
C ASP A 425 38.07 -17.86 22.53
N VAL A 426 37.33 -17.13 21.68
CA VAL A 426 36.89 -15.75 21.95
C VAL A 426 35.81 -15.77 23.02
N THR A 427 36.10 -15.25 24.20
CA THR A 427 35.08 -14.95 25.23
C THR A 427 34.68 -13.48 25.09
N PRO A 428 33.53 -13.15 24.47
CA PRO A 428 33.12 -11.77 24.31
C PRO A 428 32.82 -11.14 25.68
N ASP A 429 33.16 -9.87 25.82
CA ASP A 429 32.55 -9.04 26.86
C ASP A 429 31.13 -8.68 26.40
N TRP A 430 30.18 -9.52 26.80
CA TRP A 430 28.77 -9.42 26.42
C TRP A 430 28.15 -8.09 26.83
N ASP A 431 28.49 -7.59 28.01
CA ASP A 431 27.92 -6.35 28.54
C ASP A 431 28.41 -5.17 27.72
N THR A 432 29.71 -5.12 27.40
CA THR A 432 30.28 -4.10 26.52
C THR A 432 29.72 -4.21 25.10
N LEU A 433 29.55 -5.42 24.55
CA LEU A 433 29.01 -5.64 23.22
C LEU A 433 27.54 -5.20 23.10
N ALA A 434 26.70 -5.56 24.07
CA ALA A 434 25.30 -5.14 24.14
C ALA A 434 25.15 -3.62 24.30
N GLN A 435 26.13 -2.97 24.95
CA GLN A 435 26.22 -1.52 25.06
C GLN A 435 26.85 -0.84 23.83
N ASP A 436 27.25 -1.55 22.78
CA ASP A 436 27.67 -0.89 21.55
C ASP A 436 26.46 -0.22 20.87
N LYS A 437 26.71 0.93 20.22
CA LYS A 437 25.66 1.65 19.50
C LYS A 437 25.00 0.80 18.40
N THR A 438 25.73 -0.10 17.72
CA THR A 438 25.13 -0.93 16.67
C THR A 438 24.28 -2.06 17.23
N ALA A 439 24.67 -2.63 18.38
CA ALA A 439 23.86 -3.63 19.09
C ALA A 439 22.55 -3.01 19.58
N ARG A 440 22.64 -1.83 20.24
CA ARG A 440 21.45 -1.06 20.64
C ARG A 440 20.57 -0.67 19.47
N LEU A 441 21.15 -0.32 18.32
CA LEU A 441 20.40 -0.04 17.09
C LEU A 441 19.63 -1.29 16.62
N CYS A 442 20.25 -2.47 16.60
CA CYS A 442 19.59 -3.73 16.25
C CYS A 442 18.42 -4.04 17.20
N ASN A 443 18.63 -3.87 18.51
CA ASN A 443 17.58 -4.04 19.51
C ASN A 443 16.48 -3.00 19.37
N HIS A 444 16.82 -1.75 19.07
CA HIS A 444 15.85 -0.70 18.82
C HIS A 444 14.99 -1.01 17.58
N ILE A 445 15.58 -1.51 16.50
CA ILE A 445 14.82 -2.00 15.34
C ILE A 445 13.91 -3.16 15.75
N HIS A 446 14.43 -4.15 16.48
CA HIS A 446 13.65 -5.29 16.93
C HIS A 446 12.48 -4.88 17.82
N ALA A 447 12.70 -4.01 18.81
CA ALA A 447 11.66 -3.56 19.74
C ALA A 447 10.45 -2.90 19.05
N HIS A 448 10.64 -2.47 17.80
CA HIS A 448 9.61 -1.87 16.97
C HIS A 448 9.07 -2.82 15.88
N ASN A 449 9.33 -4.12 15.96
CA ASN A 449 8.85 -5.13 14.99
C ASN A 449 7.33 -5.30 14.93
N VAL A 450 6.61 -5.02 16.02
CA VAL A 450 5.13 -5.13 16.10
C VAL A 450 4.42 -3.79 15.85
N GLY A 451 5.13 -2.65 15.87
CA GLY A 451 4.52 -1.33 15.76
C GLY A 451 5.10 -0.41 14.68
N GLY A 452 6.24 -0.77 14.09
CA GLY A 452 7.05 0.12 13.26
C GLY A 452 7.75 1.20 14.08
N LEU A 453 8.74 1.87 13.48
CA LEU A 453 9.46 2.99 14.14
C LEU A 453 8.65 4.29 14.20
N TRP A 454 7.60 4.40 13.39
CA TRP A 454 6.85 5.64 13.21
C TRP A 454 6.26 6.25 14.50
N PRO A 455 5.78 5.50 15.53
CA PRO A 455 5.21 6.14 16.72
C PRO A 455 6.23 6.93 17.53
N ALA A 456 7.52 6.58 17.41
CA ALA A 456 8.62 7.24 18.12
C ALA A 456 9.14 8.50 17.39
N GLY A 457 8.60 8.82 16.20
CA GLY A 457 8.92 10.02 15.44
C GLY A 457 10.41 10.17 15.11
N GLN A 458 10.88 11.42 15.12
CA GLN A 458 12.28 11.77 14.83
C GLN A 458 13.27 11.01 15.70
N ALA A 459 13.05 10.95 17.02
CA ALA A 459 13.96 10.27 17.94
C ALA A 459 14.04 8.76 17.63
N GLY A 460 12.91 8.15 17.27
CA GLY A 460 12.86 6.75 16.81
C GLY A 460 13.67 6.52 15.54
N ALA A 461 13.55 7.42 14.56
CA ALA A 461 14.30 7.34 13.32
C ALA A 461 15.81 7.56 13.52
N GLU A 462 16.20 8.54 14.33
CA GLU A 462 17.61 8.81 14.67
C GLU A 462 18.25 7.64 15.42
N GLY A 463 17.52 7.02 16.36
CA GLY A 463 17.98 5.82 17.09
C GLY A 463 18.20 4.59 16.20
N ALA A 464 17.56 4.55 15.03
CA ALA A 464 17.72 3.49 14.03
C ALA A 464 18.58 3.91 12.83
N THR A 465 19.31 5.02 12.93
CA THR A 465 20.11 5.55 11.82
C THR A 465 21.53 4.98 11.83
N LEU A 466 21.97 4.49 10.67
CA LEU A 466 23.36 4.19 10.38
C LEU A 466 23.81 4.91 9.11
N GLY A 467 24.84 5.75 9.24
CA GLY A 467 25.24 6.67 8.17
C GLY A 467 24.11 7.63 7.82
N LYS A 468 23.58 7.53 6.60
CA LYS A 468 22.48 8.39 6.10
C LYS A 468 21.13 7.69 6.08
N ARG A 469 21.05 6.44 6.54
CA ARG A 469 19.88 5.58 6.37
C ARG A 469 19.28 5.19 7.70
N VAL A 470 17.96 5.26 7.76
CA VAL A 470 17.16 4.71 8.85
C VAL A 470 16.81 3.28 8.47
N TYR A 471 17.07 2.34 9.36
CA TYR A 471 16.69 0.94 9.19
C TYR A 471 15.44 0.67 10.02
N SER A 472 14.48 -0.04 9.45
CA SER A 472 13.23 -0.33 10.14
C SER A 472 12.68 -1.67 9.71
N VAL A 473 11.66 -2.08 10.45
CA VAL A 473 10.95 -3.34 10.28
C VAL A 473 9.46 -3.03 10.35
N TYR A 474 8.68 -3.72 9.53
CA TYR A 474 7.23 -3.67 9.63
C TYR A 474 6.67 -5.08 9.54
N ALA A 475 5.53 -5.28 10.21
CA ALA A 475 4.79 -6.52 10.16
C ALA A 475 4.13 -6.68 8.78
N LYS A 476 4.24 -7.89 8.21
CA LYS A 476 3.54 -8.28 6.99
C LYS A 476 2.88 -9.64 7.17
N GLU A 477 1.98 -10.01 6.26
CA GLU A 477 1.42 -11.36 6.26
C GLU A 477 2.56 -12.40 6.20
N GLY A 478 2.62 -13.30 7.19
CA GLY A 478 3.63 -14.35 7.27
C GLY A 478 4.99 -13.95 7.88
N GLY A 479 5.12 -12.76 8.49
CA GLY A 479 6.32 -12.42 9.27
C GLY A 479 6.64 -10.93 9.31
N VAL A 480 7.93 -10.61 9.23
CA VAL A 480 8.42 -9.23 9.21
C VAL A 480 9.17 -8.94 7.91
N ALA A 481 9.16 -7.69 7.48
CA ALA A 481 10.01 -7.22 6.39
C ALA A 481 10.89 -6.08 6.87
N TYR A 482 12.19 -6.20 6.60
CA TYR A 482 13.16 -5.17 6.88
C TYR A 482 13.31 -4.27 5.66
N HIS A 483 13.50 -2.99 5.94
CA HIS A 483 13.75 -2.00 4.92
C HIS A 483 14.64 -0.90 5.48
N SER A 484 15.14 -0.05 4.58
CA SER A 484 15.80 1.18 4.97
C SER A 484 15.37 2.32 4.06
N TYR A 485 15.48 3.56 4.54
CA TYR A 485 15.20 4.77 3.78
C TYR A 485 16.20 5.88 4.17
N LEU A 486 16.26 6.97 3.41
CA LEU A 486 17.15 8.09 3.71
C LEU A 486 16.60 8.94 4.85
N LEU A 487 17.40 9.20 5.89
CA LEU A 487 16.98 10.04 7.02
C LEU A 487 16.50 11.42 6.55
N ASN A 488 17.21 12.03 5.59
CA ASN A 488 16.86 13.36 5.07
C ASN A 488 15.55 13.38 4.27
N ALA A 489 15.04 12.24 3.81
CA ALA A 489 13.74 12.21 3.14
C ALA A 489 12.57 12.51 4.09
N ARG A 490 12.76 12.32 5.40
CA ARG A 490 11.77 12.69 6.42
C ARG A 490 11.48 14.20 6.45
N LYS A 491 12.38 15.05 5.94
CA LYS A 491 12.09 16.49 5.81
C LYS A 491 10.92 16.79 4.87
N GLN A 492 10.58 15.88 3.97
CA GLN A 492 9.45 16.02 3.06
C GLN A 492 8.23 15.21 3.51
N MET A 493 8.21 14.76 4.77
CA MET A 493 7.13 13.93 5.27
C MET A 493 5.84 14.73 5.47
N VAL A 494 4.70 14.06 5.34
CA VAL A 494 3.39 14.57 5.77
C VAL A 494 2.98 14.00 7.12
N SER A 495 3.44 12.80 7.47
CA SER A 495 3.15 12.15 8.75
C SER A 495 4.24 11.16 9.13
N ASN A 496 4.40 10.89 10.42
CA ASN A 496 5.30 9.82 10.88
C ASN A 496 4.96 8.47 10.27
N TYR A 497 3.66 8.18 10.15
CA TYR A 497 3.14 6.92 9.63
C TYR A 497 3.55 6.68 8.17
N GLN A 498 3.73 7.73 7.38
CA GLN A 498 4.25 7.67 6.00
C GLN A 498 5.56 6.87 5.89
N PHE A 499 6.39 6.84 6.94
CA PHE A 499 7.66 6.13 6.95
C PHE A 499 7.59 4.74 7.62
N ASN A 500 6.38 4.19 7.80
CA ASN A 500 6.19 2.83 8.33
C ASN A 500 6.57 1.74 7.30
N ALA A 501 6.21 1.93 6.02
CA ALA A 501 6.62 1.05 4.92
C ALA A 501 6.56 1.81 3.58
N PRO A 502 7.20 1.30 2.51
CA PRO A 502 7.14 1.96 1.19
C PRO A 502 5.71 2.20 0.69
N SER A 503 4.79 1.25 0.86
CA SER A 503 3.39 1.41 0.42
C SER A 503 2.61 2.45 1.24
N GLU A 504 2.95 2.61 2.52
CA GLU A 504 2.41 3.64 3.42
C GLU A 504 2.86 5.03 2.97
N TRP A 505 4.08 5.12 2.44
CA TRP A 505 4.65 6.37 1.93
C TRP A 505 3.78 6.98 0.83
N PHE A 506 3.35 6.14 -0.11
CA PHE A 506 2.47 6.55 -1.20
C PHE A 506 1.03 6.80 -0.71
N ALA A 507 0.47 5.88 0.08
CA ALA A 507 -0.93 5.94 0.51
C ALA A 507 -1.25 7.18 1.36
N GLU A 508 -0.34 7.59 2.24
CA GLU A 508 -0.50 8.83 3.03
C GLU A 508 -0.57 10.08 2.16
N LEU A 509 0.36 10.21 1.20
CA LEU A 509 0.37 11.35 0.27
C LEU A 509 -0.88 11.34 -0.63
N TYR A 510 -1.28 10.16 -1.09
CA TYR A 510 -2.46 9.96 -1.92
C TYR A 510 -3.73 10.43 -1.20
N ALA A 511 -3.94 10.00 0.05
CA ALA A 511 -5.10 10.41 0.84
C ALA A 511 -5.15 11.93 1.08
N LEU A 512 -4.01 12.54 1.40
CA LEU A 512 -3.92 13.98 1.61
C LEU A 512 -4.11 14.79 0.33
N TYR A 513 -3.65 14.28 -0.81
CA TYR A 513 -3.84 14.92 -2.10
C TYR A 513 -5.33 15.05 -2.46
N TYR A 514 -6.07 13.95 -2.42
CA TYR A 514 -7.50 13.95 -2.80
C TYR A 514 -8.42 14.62 -1.77
N THR A 515 -7.97 14.75 -0.52
CA THR A 515 -8.69 15.56 0.48
C THR A 515 -8.36 17.04 0.40
N GLY A 516 -7.45 17.45 -0.50
CA GLY A 516 -7.00 18.83 -0.65
C GLY A 516 -6.15 19.33 0.51
N LEU A 517 -5.65 18.42 1.36
CA LEU A 517 -4.86 18.75 2.56
C LEU A 517 -3.36 18.70 2.32
N LEU A 518 -2.90 18.09 1.23
CA LEU A 518 -1.49 18.14 0.84
C LEU A 518 -1.13 19.59 0.42
N PRO A 519 -0.09 20.22 0.99
CA PRO A 519 0.31 21.58 0.63
C PRO A 519 0.53 21.72 -0.87
N GLU A 520 0.13 22.85 -1.46
CA GLU A 520 0.35 23.12 -2.89
C GLU A 520 1.83 23.18 -3.25
N SER A 521 2.67 23.61 -2.30
CA SER A 521 4.13 23.65 -2.43
C SER A 521 4.81 22.31 -2.20
N HIS A 522 4.07 21.25 -1.84
CA HIS A 522 4.65 19.96 -1.50
C HIS A 522 5.39 19.36 -2.71
N PRO A 523 6.62 18.85 -2.57
CA PRO A 523 7.41 18.32 -3.70
C PRO A 523 6.75 17.12 -4.39
N ALA A 524 5.84 16.43 -3.71
CA ALA A 524 5.07 15.34 -4.29
C ALA A 524 3.91 15.79 -5.22
N ARG A 525 3.47 17.05 -5.11
CA ARG A 525 2.30 17.55 -5.85
C ARG A 525 2.46 17.43 -7.37
N PRO A 526 3.58 17.85 -7.98
CA PRO A 526 3.70 17.85 -9.44
C PRO A 526 3.59 16.46 -10.08
N TRP A 527 4.13 15.43 -9.43
CA TRP A 527 4.02 14.07 -9.97
C TRP A 527 2.65 13.47 -9.71
N LEU A 528 2.00 13.78 -8.57
CA LEU A 528 0.60 13.38 -8.32
C LEU A 528 -0.34 14.00 -9.37
N ASP A 529 -0.16 15.28 -9.68
CA ASP A 529 -0.91 15.97 -10.74
C ASP A 529 -0.67 15.30 -12.11
N SER A 530 0.57 14.89 -12.38
CA SER A 530 0.92 14.20 -13.63
C SER A 530 0.28 12.82 -13.73
N GLU A 531 0.24 12.05 -12.64
CA GLU A 531 -0.44 10.75 -12.60
C GLU A 531 -1.96 10.91 -12.84
N VAL A 532 -2.57 11.92 -12.21
CA VAL A 532 -4.00 12.28 -12.44
C VAL A 532 -4.24 12.67 -13.89
N ALA A 533 -3.40 13.54 -14.46
CA ALA A 533 -3.55 13.99 -15.84
C ALA A 533 -3.37 12.85 -16.86
N ASN A 534 -2.42 11.95 -16.61
CA ASN A 534 -2.16 10.80 -17.48
C ASN A 534 -3.29 9.77 -17.44
N SER A 535 -3.97 9.61 -16.30
CA SER A 535 -5.13 8.72 -16.19
C SER A 535 -6.28 9.20 -17.08
N VAL A 536 -6.55 10.52 -17.07
CA VAL A 536 -7.55 11.16 -17.94
C VAL A 536 -7.21 10.99 -19.41
N VAL A 537 -5.95 11.18 -19.82
CA VAL A 537 -5.52 11.05 -21.22
C VAL A 537 -5.62 9.62 -21.75
N GLN A 538 -5.41 8.58 -20.92
CA GLN A 538 -5.60 7.19 -21.36
C GLN A 538 -7.08 6.84 -21.61
N GLN A 539 -8.01 7.52 -20.95
CA GLN A 539 -9.46 7.35 -21.15
C GLN A 539 -9.87 7.71 -22.59
N TRP A 540 -9.30 8.79 -23.15
CA TRP A 540 -9.56 9.24 -24.53
C TRP A 540 -8.95 8.36 -25.63
N ARG A 541 -7.99 7.49 -25.31
CA ARG A 541 -7.35 6.60 -26.30
C ARG A 541 -7.98 5.21 -26.39
N ARG A 542 -8.94 4.88 -25.51
CA ARG A 542 -9.61 3.57 -25.45
C ARG A 542 -11.11 3.62 -25.78
N GLY A 543 -11.70 4.82 -25.90
CA GLY A 543 -12.96 5.03 -26.62
C GLY A 543 -12.66 5.35 -28.08
#